data_AF-A0A0E3LV98-F1
#
_entry.id   AF-A0A0E3LV98-F1
#
_cell.length_a   1.000
_cell.length_b   1.000
_cell.length_c   1.000
_cell.angle_alpha   90.00
_cell.angle_beta   90.00
_cell.angle_gamma   90.00
#
_symmetry.space_group_name_H-M   'P 1'
#
loop_
_entity.id
_entity.type
_entity.pdbx_description
1 polymer ?
#
loop_
_entity_poly.entity_id
_entity_poly.type
_entity_poly.pdbx_seq_one_letter_code
_entity_poly.pdbx_strand_id
1 'polypeptide(L)'
;MKDGNNTNEKETEYLSSQERNKLLWSLRSDFAWAGKKIPEIVEIDNEEYMLRDMIEELGEIDLLSPDEIAEIRALIPKLQEKAKVNEELLETEELTVAEAEALCEEATGILRAAMDLKDRLEGKIGEKGASEFKRMLNTQKLVDEKRWQELIKSLK
;
A
#
# COMPACT_ATOMS: atom_id res chain seq x y z
N MET A 1 22.46 32.14 -1.16
CA MET A 1 21.44 31.14 -1.53
C MET A 1 21.10 30.37 -0.28
N LYS A 2 19.93 30.66 0.30
CA LYS A 2 19.38 29.98 1.49
C LYS A 2 18.48 28.88 0.96
N ASP A 3 18.73 27.62 1.30
CA ASP A 3 17.77 26.51 1.22
C ASP A 3 18.30 25.33 2.06
N GLY A 4 18.59 25.58 3.34
CA GLY A 4 19.13 24.56 4.26
C GLY A 4 18.38 24.38 5.58
N ASN A 5 17.43 25.27 5.91
CA ASN A 5 16.75 25.28 7.22
C ASN A 5 15.27 24.89 7.18
N ASN A 6 14.64 24.81 6.00
CA ASN A 6 13.18 24.73 5.89
C ASN A 6 12.62 23.32 6.12
N THR A 7 13.43 22.28 5.94
CA THR A 7 13.00 20.87 6.07
C THR A 7 12.85 20.46 7.54
N ASN A 8 13.72 20.96 8.41
CA ASN A 8 13.76 20.61 9.84
C ASN A 8 12.62 21.28 10.64
N GLU A 9 12.10 22.42 10.16
CA GLU A 9 10.99 23.14 10.80
C GLU A 9 9.65 22.41 10.61
N LYS A 10 9.43 21.77 9.45
CA LYS A 10 8.18 21.03 9.16
C LYS A 10 8.05 19.68 9.88
N GLU A 11 9.17 19.06 10.25
CA GLU A 11 9.17 17.78 10.97
C GLU A 11 8.67 17.92 12.42
N THR A 12 8.68 19.12 12.98
CA THR A 12 8.27 19.38 14.38
C THR A 12 7.07 20.31 14.50
N GLU A 13 6.58 20.87 13.39
CA GLU A 13 5.39 21.72 13.35
C GLU A 13 4.12 20.87 13.43
N TYR A 14 3.27 21.16 14.42
CA TYR A 14 1.99 20.49 14.59
C TYR A 14 0.97 20.93 13.52
N LEU A 15 0.22 19.95 13.02
CA LEU A 15 -0.82 20.13 12.01
C LEU A 15 -1.95 21.02 12.55
N SER A 16 -2.24 22.12 11.85
CA SER A 16 -3.40 22.95 12.17
C SER A 16 -4.72 22.30 11.71
N SER A 17 -5.85 22.71 12.30
CA SER A 17 -7.17 22.22 11.87
C SER A 17 -7.48 22.56 10.39
N GLN A 18 -6.95 23.67 9.88
CA GLN A 18 -7.12 24.05 8.47
C GLN A 18 -6.34 23.11 7.54
N GLU A 19 -5.12 22.73 7.91
CA GLU A 19 -4.32 21.77 7.15
C GLU A 19 -4.91 20.38 7.22
N ARG A 20 -5.34 19.94 8.41
CA ARG A 20 -6.06 18.67 8.59
C ARG A 20 -7.27 18.57 7.67
N ASN A 21 -8.13 19.59 7.65
CA ASN A 21 -9.32 19.60 6.79
C ASN A 21 -8.96 19.56 5.29
N LYS A 22 -7.86 20.19 4.87
CA LYS A 22 -7.40 20.11 3.48
C LYS A 22 -6.95 18.69 3.12
N LEU A 23 -6.18 18.04 4.00
CA LEU A 23 -5.73 16.67 3.80
C LEU A 23 -6.90 15.69 3.76
N LEU A 24 -7.83 15.78 4.72
CA LEU A 24 -9.04 14.95 4.75
C LEU A 24 -9.91 15.15 3.51
N TRP A 25 -10.09 16.40 3.05
CA TRP A 25 -10.85 16.68 1.82
C TRP A 25 -10.17 16.07 0.59
N SER A 26 -8.84 16.12 0.52
CA SER A 26 -8.09 15.49 -0.56
C SER A 26 -8.21 13.97 -0.52
N LEU A 27 -8.16 13.36 0.66
CA LEU A 27 -8.21 11.90 0.85
C LEU A 27 -9.61 11.33 0.55
N ARG A 28 -10.67 12.05 0.94
CA ARG A 28 -12.07 11.65 0.74
C ARG A 28 -12.60 11.86 -0.68
N SER A 29 -11.79 12.42 -1.57
CA SER A 29 -12.16 12.63 -2.98
C SER A 29 -12.29 11.30 -3.72
N ASP A 30 -13.29 11.16 -4.59
CA ASP A 30 -13.57 9.94 -5.39
C ASP A 30 -12.35 9.45 -6.22
N PHE A 31 -11.40 10.34 -6.48
CA PHE A 31 -10.17 10.07 -7.23
C PHE A 31 -8.90 10.44 -6.47
N ALA A 32 -8.92 10.40 -5.13
CA ALA A 32 -7.77 10.72 -4.28
C ALA A 32 -6.51 9.90 -4.63
N TRP A 33 -6.71 8.69 -5.17
CA TRP A 33 -5.69 7.74 -5.60
C TRP A 33 -5.12 8.02 -7.00
N ALA A 34 -5.75 8.86 -7.82
CA ALA A 34 -5.34 9.08 -9.19
C ALA A 34 -3.94 9.75 -9.25
N GLY A 35 -3.03 9.15 -10.01
CA GLY A 35 -1.65 9.63 -10.16
C GLY A 35 -0.76 9.43 -8.93
N LYS A 36 -1.22 8.71 -7.91
CA LYS A 36 -0.46 8.42 -6.69
C LYS A 36 0.46 7.22 -6.89
N LYS A 37 1.55 7.20 -6.12
CA LYS A 37 2.47 6.06 -6.08
C LYS A 37 1.89 4.98 -5.18
N ILE A 38 1.97 3.74 -5.63
CA ILE A 38 1.72 2.57 -4.79
C ILE A 38 2.85 2.47 -3.75
N PRO A 39 2.58 2.26 -2.46
CA PRO A 39 3.60 2.01 -1.45
C PRO A 39 4.40 0.76 -1.77
N GLU A 40 5.67 0.72 -1.36
CA GLU A 40 6.49 -0.47 -1.54
C GLU A 40 5.94 -1.64 -0.73
N ILE A 41 5.70 -1.37 0.56
CA ILE A 41 5.26 -2.31 1.57
C ILE A 41 4.12 -1.67 2.34
N VAL A 42 3.10 -2.46 2.70
CA VAL A 42 2.11 -2.10 3.72
C VAL A 42 2.03 -3.20 4.76
N GLU A 43 1.89 -2.83 6.02
CA GLU A 43 1.59 -3.78 7.10
C GLU A 43 0.08 -3.81 7.36
N ILE A 44 -0.52 -5.01 7.29
CA ILE A 44 -1.94 -5.25 7.57
C ILE A 44 -2.05 -6.53 8.40
N ASP A 45 -2.75 -6.49 9.53
CA ASP A 45 -2.90 -7.64 10.44
C ASP A 45 -1.56 -8.29 10.86
N ASN A 46 -0.51 -7.48 11.06
CA ASN A 46 0.88 -7.91 11.31
C ASN A 46 1.53 -8.70 10.17
N GLU A 47 1.00 -8.61 8.95
CA GLU A 47 1.57 -9.17 7.74
C GLU A 47 2.05 -8.05 6.82
N GLU A 48 3.28 -8.17 6.31
CA GLU A 48 3.84 -7.24 5.33
C GLU A 48 3.45 -7.67 3.90
N TYR A 49 2.85 -6.76 3.15
CA TYR A 49 2.48 -6.94 1.76
C TYR A 49 3.33 -6.03 0.86
N MET A 50 4.10 -6.62 -0.06
CA MET A 50 4.90 -5.88 -1.04
C MET A 50 4.01 -5.40 -2.20
N LEU A 51 3.19 -4.37 -1.96
CA LEU A 51 2.13 -3.97 -2.89
C LEU A 51 2.61 -3.57 -4.28
N ARG A 52 3.74 -2.86 -4.38
CA ARG A 52 4.29 -2.46 -5.69
C ARG A 52 4.58 -3.70 -6.52
N ASP A 53 5.36 -4.62 -5.97
CA ASP A 53 5.74 -5.86 -6.63
C ASP A 53 4.51 -6.67 -7.02
N MET A 54 3.56 -6.85 -6.08
CA MET A 54 2.32 -7.55 -6.35
C MET A 54 1.55 -6.98 -7.55
N ILE A 55 1.52 -5.65 -7.72
CA ILE A 55 0.80 -4.98 -8.81
C ILE A 55 1.60 -4.98 -10.12
N GLU A 56 2.91 -4.77 -10.06
CA GLU A 56 3.79 -4.83 -11.22
C GLU A 56 3.79 -6.23 -11.84
N GLU A 57 3.73 -7.26 -10.99
CA GLU A 57 3.74 -8.64 -11.44
C GLU A 57 2.36 -9.22 -11.74
N LEU A 58 1.27 -8.58 -11.30
CA LEU A 58 -0.08 -9.04 -11.62
C LEU A 58 -0.32 -8.95 -13.14
N GLY A 59 -0.01 -10.00 -13.88
CA GLY A 59 -0.28 -10.09 -15.32
C GLY A 59 -1.77 -10.28 -15.61
N GLU A 60 -2.08 -10.79 -16.80
CA GLU A 60 -3.45 -11.13 -17.19
C GLU A 60 -4.15 -12.03 -16.16
N ILE A 61 -5.39 -11.69 -15.77
CA ILE A 61 -6.21 -12.50 -14.86
C ILE A 61 -6.35 -13.93 -15.36
N ASP A 62 -6.41 -14.12 -16.69
CA ASP A 62 -6.61 -15.42 -17.34
C ASP A 62 -5.48 -16.42 -17.03
N LEU A 63 -4.36 -15.93 -16.48
CA LEU A 63 -3.21 -16.74 -16.09
C LEU A 63 -3.13 -16.95 -14.57
N LEU A 64 -3.99 -16.29 -13.78
CA LEU A 64 -4.13 -16.49 -12.34
C LEU A 64 -4.98 -17.73 -12.04
N SER A 65 -4.55 -18.49 -11.05
CA SER A 65 -5.33 -19.58 -10.48
C SER A 65 -6.55 -19.05 -9.72
N PRO A 66 -7.60 -19.87 -9.54
CA PRO A 66 -8.75 -19.50 -8.73
C PRO A 66 -8.39 -19.08 -7.30
N ASP A 67 -7.35 -19.68 -6.71
CA ASP A 67 -6.87 -19.37 -5.36
C ASP A 67 -6.20 -17.98 -5.31
N GLU A 68 -5.33 -17.67 -6.27
CA GLU A 68 -4.71 -16.33 -6.39
C GLU A 68 -5.78 -15.24 -6.61
N ILE A 69 -6.80 -15.52 -7.42
CA ILE A 69 -7.94 -14.62 -7.61
C ILE A 69 -8.71 -14.41 -6.30
N ALA A 70 -8.91 -15.47 -5.51
CA ALA A 70 -9.59 -15.39 -4.23
C ALA A 70 -8.78 -14.59 -3.20
N GLU A 71 -7.46 -14.76 -3.17
CA GLU A 71 -6.54 -13.98 -2.32
C GLU A 71 -6.60 -12.48 -2.65
N ILE A 72 -6.53 -12.12 -3.94
CA ILE A 72 -6.62 -10.71 -4.37
C ILE A 72 -7.99 -10.13 -3.99
N ARG A 73 -9.08 -10.88 -4.17
CA ARG A 73 -10.43 -10.46 -3.75
C ARG A 73 -10.54 -10.24 -2.25
N ALA A 74 -9.84 -11.04 -1.44
CA ALA A 74 -9.80 -10.90 0.00
C ALA A 74 -8.88 -9.75 0.46
N LEU A 75 -7.82 -9.43 -0.30
CA LEU A 75 -6.88 -8.36 0.01
C LEU A 75 -7.46 -6.96 -0.25
N ILE A 76 -8.24 -6.76 -1.31
CA ILE A 76 -8.85 -5.46 -1.63
C ILE A 76 -9.58 -4.82 -0.44
N PRO A 77 -10.54 -5.49 0.25
CA PRO A 77 -11.22 -4.89 1.39
C PRO A 77 -10.27 -4.63 2.57
N LYS A 78 -9.23 -5.45 2.76
CA LYS A 78 -8.20 -5.20 3.79
C LYS A 78 -7.40 -3.93 3.52
N LEU A 79 -7.01 -3.71 2.27
CA LEU A 79 -6.34 -2.47 1.84
C LEU A 79 -7.24 -1.25 2.06
N GLN A 80 -8.52 -1.35 1.70
CA GLN A 80 -9.48 -0.28 1.91
C GLN A 80 -9.66 0.05 3.40
N GLU A 81 -9.74 -0.97 4.26
CA GLU A 81 -9.83 -0.75 5.71
C GLU A 81 -8.53 -0.14 6.26
N LYS A 82 -7.35 -0.57 5.82
CA LYS A 82 -6.08 0.06 6.22
C LYS A 82 -6.01 1.54 5.81
N ALA A 83 -6.46 1.89 4.60
CA ALA A 83 -6.54 3.28 4.18
C ALA A 83 -7.52 4.09 5.06
N LYS A 84 -8.64 3.48 5.46
CA LYS A 84 -9.61 4.09 6.38
C LYS A 84 -9.05 4.26 7.79
N VAL A 85 -8.27 3.32 8.31
CA VAL A 85 -7.54 3.47 9.58
C VAL A 85 -6.58 4.66 9.51
N ASN A 86 -5.83 4.81 8.41
CA ASN A 86 -4.96 5.97 8.22
C ASN A 86 -5.73 7.30 8.17
N GLU A 87 -6.93 7.32 7.57
CA GLU A 87 -7.82 8.48 7.58
C GLU A 87 -8.32 8.81 9.00
N GLU A 88 -8.73 7.80 9.77
CA GLU A 88 -9.18 7.97 11.15
C GLU A 88 -8.04 8.55 12.03
N LEU A 89 -6.82 8.05 11.89
CA LEU A 89 -5.64 8.60 12.56
C LEU A 89 -5.38 10.06 12.18
N LEU A 90 -5.49 10.40 10.89
CA LEU A 90 -5.36 11.79 10.41
C LEU A 90 -6.42 12.72 11.00
N GLU A 91 -7.63 12.21 11.25
CA GLU A 91 -8.74 12.97 11.82
C GLU A 91 -8.60 13.18 13.34
N THR A 92 -8.17 12.16 14.08
CA THR A 92 -8.23 12.14 15.54
C THR A 92 -6.93 12.50 16.23
N GLU A 93 -5.78 12.11 15.69
CA GLU A 93 -4.51 12.21 16.41
C GLU A 93 -3.87 13.61 16.33
N GLU A 94 -3.10 13.94 17.36
CA GLU A 94 -2.19 15.08 17.32
C GLU A 94 -0.94 14.70 16.51
N LEU A 95 -0.87 15.23 15.29
CA LEU A 95 0.17 14.90 14.32
C LEU A 95 0.98 16.15 13.98
N THR A 96 2.25 15.95 13.67
CA THR A 96 3.02 16.92 12.91
C THR A 96 2.52 16.99 11.47
N VAL A 97 2.86 18.08 10.77
CA VAL A 97 2.58 18.21 9.34
C VAL A 97 3.18 17.04 8.55
N ALA A 98 4.40 16.63 8.88
CA ALA A 98 5.09 15.52 8.23
C ALA A 98 4.37 14.16 8.43
N GLU A 99 3.95 13.85 9.66
CA GLU A 99 3.22 12.60 9.94
C GLU A 99 1.86 12.55 9.23
N ALA A 100 1.15 13.69 9.19
CA ALA A 100 -0.13 13.80 8.51
C ALA A 100 0.00 13.69 6.99
N GLU A 101 1.03 14.29 6.40
CA GLU A 101 1.35 14.13 4.98
C GLU A 101 1.71 12.68 4.65
N ALA A 102 2.50 12.01 5.50
CA ALA A 102 2.87 10.61 5.33
C ALA A 102 1.65 9.66 5.39
N LEU A 103 0.75 9.84 6.37
CA LEU A 103 -0.49 9.07 6.46
C LEU A 103 -1.38 9.25 5.22
N CYS A 104 -1.49 10.49 4.72
CA CYS A 104 -2.27 10.79 3.52
C CYS A 104 -1.63 10.20 2.26
N GLU A 105 -0.30 10.25 2.12
CA GLU A 105 0.43 9.62 1.02
C GLU A 105 0.26 8.10 1.04
N GLU A 106 0.44 7.46 2.20
CA GLU A 106 0.25 6.02 2.37
C GLU A 106 -1.20 5.62 2.04
N ALA A 107 -2.20 6.29 2.63
CA ALA A 107 -3.61 5.98 2.40
C ALA A 107 -4.01 6.10 0.92
N THR A 108 -3.61 7.19 0.26
CA THR A 108 -3.92 7.39 -1.17
C THR A 108 -3.18 6.40 -2.07
N GLY A 109 -1.97 5.98 -1.70
CA GLY A 109 -1.23 4.92 -2.37
C GLY A 109 -1.84 3.52 -2.18
N ILE A 110 -2.36 3.21 -1.00
CA ILE A 110 -3.09 1.97 -0.73
C ILE A 110 -4.39 1.92 -1.54
N LEU A 111 -5.14 3.03 -1.60
CA LEU A 111 -6.34 3.12 -2.43
C LEU A 111 -6.01 2.95 -3.92
N ARG A 112 -4.88 3.50 -4.38
CA ARG A 112 -4.36 3.28 -5.74
C ARG A 112 -4.13 1.80 -6.01
N ALA A 113 -3.52 1.09 -5.06
CA ALA A 113 -3.27 -0.34 -5.16
C ALA A 113 -4.57 -1.16 -5.21
N ALA A 114 -5.50 -0.89 -4.29
CA ALA A 114 -6.81 -1.55 -4.26
C ALA A 114 -7.59 -1.36 -5.57
N MET A 115 -7.56 -0.15 -6.14
CA MET A 115 -8.21 0.12 -7.43
C MET A 115 -7.53 -0.61 -8.59
N ASP A 116 -6.19 -0.66 -8.64
CA ASP A 116 -5.47 -1.45 -9.66
C ASP A 116 -5.82 -2.93 -9.59
N LEU A 117 -5.82 -3.52 -8.38
CA LEU A 117 -6.19 -4.91 -8.19
C LEU A 117 -7.64 -5.18 -8.63
N LYS A 118 -8.56 -4.27 -8.30
CA LYS A 118 -9.97 -4.36 -8.69
C LYS A 118 -10.16 -4.27 -10.21
N ASP A 119 -9.56 -3.27 -10.85
CA ASP A 119 -9.65 -3.08 -12.31
C ASP A 119 -9.05 -4.27 -13.05
N ARG A 120 -7.96 -4.84 -12.53
CA ARG A 120 -7.39 -6.08 -13.04
C ARG A 120 -8.41 -7.19 -12.92
N LEU A 121 -8.98 -7.49 -11.74
CA LEU A 121 -10.01 -8.53 -11.56
C LEU A 121 -11.25 -8.38 -12.45
N GLU A 122 -11.57 -7.17 -12.88
CA GLU A 122 -12.72 -6.88 -13.75
C GLU A 122 -12.37 -6.95 -15.26
N GLY A 123 -11.13 -7.29 -15.61
CA GLY A 123 -10.67 -7.39 -17.00
C GLY A 123 -10.53 -6.02 -17.68
N LYS A 124 -10.38 -4.95 -16.90
CA LYS A 124 -10.37 -3.57 -17.40
C LYS A 124 -8.97 -3.05 -17.75
N ILE A 125 -7.90 -3.82 -17.48
CA ILE A 125 -6.52 -3.49 -17.82
C ILE A 125 -6.03 -4.38 -18.98
N GLY A 126 -5.61 -3.76 -20.09
CA GLY A 126 -5.14 -4.44 -21.30
C GLY A 126 -3.64 -4.81 -21.31
N GLU A 127 -3.34 -5.94 -21.98
CA GLU A 127 -2.08 -6.51 -22.50
C GLU A 127 -0.73 -6.18 -21.80
N LYS A 128 -0.31 -7.04 -20.85
CA LYS A 128 1.09 -7.49 -20.59
C LYS A 128 1.10 -8.73 -19.64
N GLY A 129 1.82 -9.80 -20.03
CA GLY A 129 1.58 -11.20 -19.61
C GLY A 129 2.20 -11.70 -18.29
N ALA A 130 1.64 -12.80 -17.76
CA ALA A 130 1.80 -13.29 -16.38
C ALA A 130 2.83 -14.42 -16.14
N SER A 131 3.80 -14.64 -17.03
CA SER A 131 4.73 -15.79 -16.91
C SER A 131 5.84 -15.61 -15.86
N GLU A 132 6.13 -14.39 -15.40
CA GLU A 132 7.17 -14.13 -14.37
C GLU A 132 6.64 -14.10 -12.93
N PHE A 133 5.38 -13.71 -12.70
CA PHE A 133 4.69 -13.76 -11.39
C PHE A 133 4.71 -15.17 -10.77
N LYS A 134 4.48 -16.19 -11.61
CA LYS A 134 4.54 -17.60 -11.20
C LYS A 134 5.94 -18.04 -10.77
N ARG A 135 7.00 -17.39 -11.27
CA ARG A 135 8.39 -17.63 -10.83
C ARG A 135 8.64 -16.95 -9.48
N MET A 136 8.06 -15.76 -9.25
CA MET A 136 8.29 -15.01 -8.01
C MET A 136 7.47 -15.52 -6.83
N LEU A 137 6.20 -15.93 -7.00
CA LEU A 137 5.43 -16.61 -5.94
C LEU A 137 6.12 -17.89 -5.45
N ASN A 138 6.74 -18.64 -6.36
CA ASN A 138 7.55 -19.81 -5.99
C ASN A 138 8.87 -19.42 -5.30
N THR A 139 9.44 -18.25 -5.62
CA THR A 139 10.62 -17.72 -4.94
C THR A 139 10.27 -17.22 -3.54
N GLN A 140 9.13 -16.56 -3.35
CA GLN A 140 8.63 -16.10 -2.07
C GLN A 140 8.37 -17.28 -1.11
N LYS A 141 7.69 -18.33 -1.59
CA LYS A 141 7.51 -19.59 -0.83
C LYS A 141 8.84 -20.21 -0.39
N LEU A 142 9.90 -20.08 -1.20
CA LEU A 142 11.24 -20.57 -0.84
C LEU A 142 11.98 -19.65 0.15
N VAL A 143 11.72 -18.35 0.12
CA VAL A 143 12.28 -17.38 1.07
C VAL A 143 11.61 -17.54 2.44
N ASP A 144 10.29 -17.73 2.47
CA ASP A 144 9.54 -17.98 3.71
C ASP A 144 9.91 -19.32 4.33
N GLU A 145 10.07 -20.38 3.53
CA GLU A 145 10.56 -21.67 4.02
C GLU A 145 11.99 -21.55 4.58
N LYS A 146 12.89 -20.81 3.92
CA LYS A 146 14.25 -20.60 4.43
C LYS A 146 14.28 -19.79 5.73
N ARG A 147 13.48 -18.72 5.82
CA ARG A 147 13.34 -17.92 7.05
C ARG A 147 12.77 -18.76 8.19
N TRP A 148 11.79 -19.62 7.91
CA TRP A 148 11.23 -20.56 8.88
C TRP A 148 12.27 -21.57 9.38
N GLN A 149 13.10 -22.12 8.48
CA GLN A 149 14.18 -23.04 8.84
C GLN A 149 15.30 -22.36 9.65
N GLU A 150 15.61 -21.09 9.38
CA GLU A 150 16.55 -20.30 10.18
C GLU A 150 16.00 -19.99 11.59
N LEU A 151 14.70 -19.69 11.69
CA LEU A 151 14.00 -19.52 12.97
C LEU A 151 14.03 -20.80 13.81
N ILE A 152 13.76 -21.97 13.22
CA ILE A 152 13.82 -23.25 13.96
C ILE A 152 15.24 -23.54 14.46
N LYS A 153 16.28 -23.15 13.72
CA LYS A 153 17.67 -23.33 14.13
C LYS A 153 18.10 -22.40 15.25
N SER A 154 17.56 -21.18 15.33
CA SER A 154 17.88 -20.23 16.40
C SER A 154 17.17 -20.53 17.72
N LEU A 155 16.14 -21.38 17.68
CA LEU A 155 15.38 -21.85 18.85
C LEU A 155 15.94 -23.15 19.47
N LYS A 156 17.05 -23.69 18.95
CA LYS A 156 17.80 -24.83 19.51
C LYS A 156 19.10 -24.38 20.15
#